data_AF-A0A7X9DBE5-F1
#
_entry.id   AF-A0A7X9DBE5-F1
#
_cell.length_a   1.000
_cell.length_b   1.000
_cell.length_c   1.000
_cell.angle_alpha   90.00
_cell.angle_beta   90.00
_cell.angle_gamma   90.00
#
_symmetry.space_group_name_H-M   'P 1'
#
loop_
_entity.id
_entity.type
_entity.pdbx_description
1 polymer ?
#
loop_
_entity_poly.entity_id
_entity_poly.type
_entity_poly.pdbx_seq_one_letter_code
_entity_poly.pdbx_strand_id
1 'polypeptide(L)'
;MVNKKNIIPWKFIFLLFLGLRLWTLSAFFGAQNYLQFEPRYPYTRELLLLFKYPILWSWASFDGVHYLSLAEKGYSFLYSQAFFPVYFLFIRFVNFFIHNYLLSGLLISHLGFILSLVMFYKLIRLDFDEKVARWSMLFMTFFPSSFYFLSVYTESLYLFLT
;
A
#
# COMPACT_ATOMS: atom_id res chain seq x y z
N MET A 1 28.14 5.57 24.90
CA MET A 1 27.81 6.43 23.74
C MET A 1 26.71 5.73 22.96
N VAL A 2 25.51 6.29 22.87
CA VAL A 2 24.41 5.68 22.08
C VAL A 2 24.82 5.68 20.60
N ASN A 3 24.85 4.50 19.98
CA ASN A 3 25.19 4.37 18.57
C ASN A 3 24.13 5.10 17.72
N LYS A 4 24.45 6.31 17.25
CA LYS A 4 23.54 7.16 16.44
C LYS A 4 23.04 6.47 15.16
N LYS A 5 23.60 5.32 14.78
CA LYS A 5 23.08 4.48 13.69
C LYS A 5 21.68 3.89 13.97
N ASN A 6 21.28 3.75 15.24
CA ASN A 6 20.04 3.05 15.60
C ASN A 6 18.80 3.96 15.76
N ILE A 7 18.95 5.29 15.65
CA ILE A 7 17.82 6.20 15.82
C ILE A 7 17.02 6.26 14.52
N ILE A 8 15.76 5.81 14.58
CA ILE A 8 14.83 5.82 13.45
C ILE A 8 14.28 7.26 13.27
N PRO A 9 14.33 7.85 12.06
CA PRO A 9 13.87 9.19 11.81
C PRO A 9 12.34 9.22 11.60
N TRP A 10 11.56 8.90 12.64
CA TRP A 10 10.10 8.77 12.57
C TRP A 10 9.39 9.99 11.96
N LYS A 11 9.82 11.20 12.32
CA LYS A 11 9.26 12.44 11.74
C LYS A 11 9.47 12.49 10.22
N PHE A 12 10.63 12.06 9.72
CA PHE A 12 10.92 12.05 8.29
C PHE A 12 10.10 10.97 7.57
N ILE A 13 10.00 9.76 8.13
CA ILE A 13 9.16 8.67 7.59
C ILE A 13 7.70 9.12 7.48
N PHE A 14 7.18 9.75 8.53
CA PHE A 14 5.81 10.26 8.54
C PHE A 14 5.60 11.33 7.45
N LEU A 15 6.55 12.26 7.29
CA LEU A 15 6.48 13.28 6.23
C LEU A 15 6.56 12.67 4.82
N LEU A 16 7.36 11.62 4.62
CA LEU A 16 7.42 10.89 3.35
C LEU A 16 6.09 10.22 3.02
N PHE A 17 5.52 9.48 3.97
CA PHE A 17 4.21 8.85 3.82
C PHE A 17 3.12 9.89 3.51
N LEU A 18 3.06 10.97 4.31
CA LEU A 18 2.09 12.03 4.13
C LEU A 18 2.27 12.74 2.79
N GLY A 19 3.52 13.02 2.39
CA GLY A 19 3.84 13.64 1.11
C GLY A 19 3.37 12.79 -0.07
N LEU A 20 3.65 11.49 -0.06
CA LEU A 20 3.17 10.56 -1.09
C LEU A 20 1.64 10.48 -1.10
N ARG A 21 1.00 10.45 0.09
CA ARG A 21 -0.45 10.40 0.17
C ARG A 21 -1.10 11.68 -0.36
N LEU A 22 -0.57 12.85 -0.02
CA LEU A 22 -1.08 14.12 -0.54
C LEU A 22 -0.86 14.25 -2.04
N TRP A 23 0.31 13.85 -2.54
CA TRP A 23 0.60 13.81 -3.98
C TRP A 23 -0.42 12.97 -4.74
N THR A 24 -0.64 11.74 -4.30
CA THR A 24 -1.56 10.81 -4.96
C THR A 24 -3.04 11.22 -4.82
N LEU A 25 -3.44 11.78 -3.68
CA LEU A 25 -4.77 12.36 -3.53
C LEU A 25 -4.98 13.57 -4.45
N SER A 26 -3.97 14.42 -4.61
CA SER A 26 -4.02 15.55 -5.55
C SER A 26 -4.20 15.06 -6.99
N ALA A 27 -3.50 13.98 -7.37
CA ALA A 27 -3.64 13.34 -8.66
C ALA A 27 -5.05 12.76 -8.86
N PHE A 28 -5.62 12.13 -7.83
CA PHE A 28 -7.00 11.64 -7.84
C PHE A 28 -8.01 12.77 -8.07
N PHE A 29 -7.96 13.84 -7.28
CA PHE A 29 -8.88 14.97 -7.43
C PHE A 29 -8.69 15.68 -8.77
N GLY A 30 -7.44 15.84 -9.24
CA GLY A 30 -7.15 16.36 -10.57
C GLY A 30 -7.79 15.50 -11.66
N ALA A 31 -7.54 14.19 -11.62
CA ALA A 31 -8.06 13.23 -12.60
C ALA A 31 -9.59 13.23 -12.64
N GLN A 32 -10.29 13.32 -11.50
CA GLN A 32 -11.75 13.31 -11.47
C GLN A 32 -12.42 14.45 -12.26
N ASN A 33 -11.72 15.57 -12.45
CA ASN A 33 -12.25 16.71 -13.20
C ASN A 33 -12.11 16.55 -14.72
N TYR A 34 -11.20 15.68 -15.18
CA TYR A 34 -10.85 15.55 -16.60
C TYR A 34 -11.08 14.14 -17.18
N LEU A 35 -10.99 13.12 -16.33
CA LEU A 35 -11.10 11.71 -16.68
C LEU A 35 -12.38 11.15 -16.08
N GLN A 36 -13.39 10.95 -16.92
CA GLN A 36 -14.61 10.26 -16.51
C GLN A 36 -14.29 8.79 -16.26
N PHE A 37 -14.52 8.34 -15.03
CA PHE A 37 -14.30 6.95 -14.68
C PHE A 37 -15.39 6.07 -15.28
N GLU A 38 -15.01 5.15 -16.18
CA GLU A 38 -15.86 4.10 -16.69
C GLU A 38 -15.42 2.74 -16.11
N PRO A 39 -16.24 2.07 -15.27
CA PRO A 39 -15.92 0.74 -14.78
C PRO A 39 -16.07 -0.27 -15.91
N ARG A 40 -14.94 -0.55 -16.58
CA ARG A 40 -14.81 -1.57 -17.65
C ARG A 40 -14.40 -2.95 -17.14
N TYR A 41 -13.95 -3.05 -15.88
CA TYR A 41 -13.59 -4.32 -15.26
C TYR A 41 -14.77 -4.94 -14.48
N PRO A 42 -15.08 -6.23 -14.68
CA PRO A 42 -16.28 -6.88 -14.12
C PRO A 42 -16.37 -6.76 -12.59
N TYR A 43 -15.28 -7.05 -11.89
CA TYR A 43 -15.27 -7.12 -10.42
C TYR A 43 -15.35 -5.75 -9.73
N THR A 44 -15.04 -4.67 -10.44
CA THR A 44 -15.12 -3.31 -9.91
C THR A 44 -16.54 -2.92 -9.54
N ARG A 45 -17.54 -3.34 -10.33
CA ARG A 45 -18.94 -3.01 -10.04
C ARG A 45 -19.50 -3.78 -8.85
N GLU A 46 -19.10 -5.04 -8.70
CA GLU A 46 -19.67 -5.96 -7.72
C GLU A 46 -19.06 -5.80 -6.32
N LEU A 47 -17.77 -5.46 -6.23
CA LEU A 47 -17.05 -5.38 -4.95
C LEU A 47 -16.72 -3.94 -4.55
N LEU A 48 -16.24 -3.13 -5.48
CA LEU A 48 -15.68 -1.81 -5.15
C LEU A 48 -16.74 -0.71 -5.06
N LEU A 49 -17.71 -0.68 -5.98
CA LEU A 49 -18.77 0.34 -5.95
C LEU A 49 -19.70 0.24 -4.73
N LEU A 50 -19.72 -0.91 -4.04
CA LEU A 50 -20.41 -1.06 -2.75
C LEU A 50 -19.83 -0.12 -1.68
N PHE A 51 -18.53 0.14 -1.75
CA PHE A 51 -17.90 1.18 -0.95
C PHE A 51 -18.26 2.51 -1.60
N LYS A 52 -19.25 3.24 -1.08
CA LYS A 52 -19.80 4.50 -1.66
C LYS A 52 -18.80 5.64 -1.92
N TYR A 53 -17.52 5.46 -1.57
CA TYR A 53 -16.49 6.49 -1.57
C TYR A 53 -15.37 6.18 -2.59
N PRO A 54 -15.39 6.79 -3.80
CA PRO A 54 -14.37 6.61 -4.84
C PRO A 54 -12.94 6.86 -4.41
N ILE A 55 -12.76 7.76 -3.46
CA ILE A 55 -11.46 8.06 -2.87
C ILE A 55 -10.86 6.90 -2.06
N LEU A 56 -11.68 5.92 -1.66
CA LEU A 56 -11.25 4.73 -0.94
C LEU A 56 -11.11 3.54 -1.87
N TRP A 57 -12.14 3.23 -2.66
CA TRP A 57 -12.12 2.01 -3.47
C TRP A 57 -11.23 2.09 -4.70
N SER A 58 -10.88 3.29 -5.18
CA SER A 58 -9.91 3.46 -6.28
C SER A 58 -8.57 2.79 -5.97
N TRP A 59 -8.19 2.74 -4.70
CA TRP A 59 -6.98 2.11 -4.18
C TRP A 59 -7.03 0.57 -4.14
N ALA A 60 -8.14 -0.05 -4.52
CA ALA A 60 -8.27 -1.50 -4.62
C ALA A 60 -8.65 -1.95 -6.04
N SER A 61 -8.46 -1.09 -7.05
CA SER A 61 -8.74 -1.42 -8.45
C SER A 61 -7.81 -2.52 -8.99
N PHE A 62 -8.15 -3.08 -10.16
CA PHE A 62 -7.39 -4.15 -10.81
C PHE A 62 -7.16 -5.36 -9.88
N ASP A 63 -5.91 -5.71 -9.59
CA ASP A 63 -5.56 -6.87 -8.77
C ASP A 63 -5.95 -6.70 -7.31
N GLY A 64 -6.16 -5.46 -6.85
CA GLY A 64 -6.71 -5.21 -5.52
C GLY A 64 -8.06 -5.90 -5.33
N VAL A 65 -8.88 -5.98 -6.38
CA VAL A 65 -10.18 -6.65 -6.29
C VAL A 65 -10.02 -8.17 -6.13
N HIS A 66 -9.01 -8.75 -6.77
CA HIS A 66 -8.68 -10.16 -6.61
C HIS A 66 -8.24 -10.45 -5.17
N TYR A 67 -7.38 -9.61 -4.57
CA TYR A 67 -6.97 -9.78 -3.18
C TYR A 67 -8.14 -9.65 -2.19
N LEU A 68 -9.05 -8.71 -2.40
CA LEU A 68 -10.25 -8.57 -1.56
C LEU A 68 -11.18 -9.79 -1.71
N SER A 69 -11.41 -10.26 -2.94
CA SER A 69 -12.22 -11.46 -3.21
C SER A 69 -11.60 -12.71 -2.59
N LEU A 70 -10.28 -12.88 -2.67
CA LEU A 70 -9.56 -13.98 -2.03
C LEU A 70 -9.62 -13.89 -0.50
N ALA A 71 -9.51 -12.69 0.06
CA ALA A 71 -9.64 -12.47 1.49
C ALA A 71 -11.06 -12.85 1.98
N GLU A 72 -12.10 -12.60 1.19
CA GLU A 72 -13.47 -12.94 1.53
C GLU A 72 -13.79 -14.43 1.30
N LYS A 73 -13.52 -14.94 0.10
CA LYS A 73 -14.03 -16.24 -0.40
C LYS A 73 -12.97 -17.34 -0.46
N GLY A 74 -11.69 -16.99 -0.31
CA GLY A 74 -10.57 -17.90 -0.57
C GLY A 74 -10.39 -18.18 -2.06
N TYR A 75 -9.66 -19.24 -2.40
CA TYR A 75 -9.43 -19.68 -3.78
C TYR A 75 -10.69 -20.30 -4.41
N SER A 76 -11.71 -19.47 -4.68
CA SER A 76 -13.03 -19.91 -5.15
C SER A 76 -13.27 -19.72 -6.65
N PHE A 77 -12.35 -19.09 -7.38
CA PHE A 77 -12.48 -18.76 -8.80
C PHE A 77 -11.26 -19.21 -9.61
N LEU A 78 -11.46 -19.46 -10.91
CA LEU A 78 -10.43 -19.89 -11.85
C LEU A 78 -9.31 -18.84 -11.96
N TYR A 79 -8.08 -19.31 -12.16
CA TYR A 79 -6.86 -18.48 -12.31
C TYR A 79 -6.45 -17.69 -11.07
N SER A 80 -7.02 -17.99 -9.90
CA SER A 80 -6.61 -17.38 -8.62
C SER A 80 -5.25 -17.85 -8.11
N GLN A 81 -4.67 -18.91 -8.70
CA GLN A 81 -3.40 -19.51 -8.29
C GLN A 81 -2.19 -18.57 -8.44
N ALA A 82 -2.30 -17.52 -9.25
CA ALA A 82 -1.27 -16.49 -9.37
C ALA A 82 -1.11 -15.63 -8.10
N PHE A 83 -2.11 -15.62 -7.21
CA PHE A 83 -2.10 -14.79 -6.00
C PHE A 83 -1.63 -15.58 -4.79
N PHE A 84 -0.47 -15.20 -4.24
CA PHE A 84 0.12 -15.85 -3.07
C PHE A 84 -0.70 -15.58 -1.79
N PRO A 85 -0.78 -16.56 -0.87
CA PRO A 85 -1.77 -16.52 0.20
C PRO A 85 -1.50 -15.50 1.30
N VAL A 86 -0.23 -15.16 1.55
CA VAL A 86 0.19 -14.36 2.71
C VAL A 86 -0.59 -13.04 2.78
N TYR A 87 -0.65 -12.29 1.69
CA TYR A 87 -1.26 -10.96 1.71
C TYR A 87 -2.76 -11.01 2.02
N PHE A 88 -3.56 -11.82 1.29
CA PHE A 88 -5.00 -11.88 1.54
C PHE A 88 -5.35 -12.57 2.87
N LEU A 89 -4.49 -13.48 3.39
CA LEU A 89 -4.67 -14.06 4.72
C LEU A 89 -4.47 -13.01 5.83
N PHE A 90 -3.50 -12.10 5.67
CA PHE A 90 -3.37 -10.95 6.56
C PHE A 90 -4.59 -10.04 6.47
N ILE A 91 -5.12 -9.78 5.25
CA ILE A 91 -6.35 -8.99 5.09
C ILE A 91 -7.49 -9.66 5.86
N ARG A 92 -7.67 -10.98 5.71
CA ARG A 92 -8.70 -11.73 6.44
C ARG A 92 -8.54 -11.63 7.96
N PHE A 93 -7.31 -11.75 8.46
CA PHE A 93 -7.01 -11.62 9.88
C PHE A 93 -7.34 -10.21 10.41
N VAL A 94 -6.89 -9.16 9.73
CA VAL A 94 -7.18 -7.77 10.14
C VAL A 94 -8.67 -7.45 10.02
N ASN A 95 -9.34 -8.02 9.00
CA ASN A 95 -10.77 -7.86 8.79
C ASN A 95 -11.61 -8.43 9.93
N PHE A 96 -11.11 -9.43 10.68
CA PHE A 96 -11.77 -9.93 11.89
C PHE A 96 -12.05 -8.81 12.91
N PHE A 97 -11.20 -7.77 12.95
CA PHE A 97 -11.34 -6.64 13.86
C PHE A 97 -11.99 -5.41 13.22
N ILE A 98 -11.70 -5.16 11.94
CA ILE A 98 -12.15 -3.93 11.23
C ILE A 98 -13.53 -4.12 10.59
N HIS A 99 -13.90 -5.37 10.26
CA HIS A 99 -15.13 -5.72 9.55
C HIS A 99 -15.30 -5.00 8.20
N ASN A 100 -14.17 -4.68 7.55
CA ASN A 100 -14.12 -4.09 6.23
C ASN A 100 -12.84 -4.52 5.49
N TYR A 101 -12.97 -5.37 4.47
CA TYR A 101 -11.84 -5.93 3.74
C TYR A 101 -10.99 -4.85 3.03
N LEU A 102 -11.64 -3.83 2.46
CA LEU A 102 -10.94 -2.72 1.79
C LEU A 102 -10.07 -1.95 2.78
N LEU A 103 -10.64 -1.52 3.91
CA LEU A 103 -9.87 -0.80 4.94
C LEU A 103 -8.77 -1.68 5.54
N SER A 104 -9.03 -2.98 5.70
CA SER A 104 -8.03 -3.94 6.17
C SER A 104 -6.84 -4.04 5.21
N GLY A 105 -7.09 -4.15 3.90
CA GLY A 105 -6.04 -4.18 2.87
C GLY A 105 -5.24 -2.87 2.80
N LEU A 106 -5.92 -1.73 2.88
CA LEU A 106 -5.24 -0.43 2.92
C LEU A 106 -4.39 -0.27 4.18
N LEU A 107 -4.90 -0.70 5.34
CA LEU A 107 -4.15 -0.65 6.59
C LEU A 107 -2.88 -1.50 6.50
N ILE A 108 -2.99 -2.73 6.00
CA ILE A 108 -1.82 -3.61 5.82
C ILE A 108 -0.80 -2.99 4.87
N SER A 109 -1.26 -2.42 3.75
CA SER A 109 -0.37 -1.81 2.76
C SER A 109 0.34 -0.57 3.33
N HIS A 110 -0.39 0.30 4.04
CA HIS A 110 0.19 1.48 4.67
C HIS A 110 1.18 1.12 5.79
N LEU A 111 0.82 0.17 6.66
CA LEU A 111 1.72 -0.30 7.72
C LEU A 111 2.95 -0.99 7.13
N GLY A 112 2.77 -1.86 6.13
CA GLY A 112 3.85 -2.50 5.40
C GLY A 112 4.82 -1.49 4.79
N PHE A 113 4.31 -0.41 4.20
CA PHE A 113 5.15 0.64 3.62
C PHE A 113 5.94 1.41 4.69
N ILE A 114 5.29 1.81 5.78
CA ILE A 114 5.96 2.50 6.90
C ILE A 114 7.07 1.62 7.49
N LEU A 115 6.78 0.34 7.73
CA LEU A 115 7.76 -0.62 8.25
C LEU A 115 8.88 -0.88 7.24
N SER A 116 8.57 -0.96 5.95
CA SER A 116 9.56 -1.05 4.87
C SER A 116 10.53 0.13 4.90
N LEU A 117 10.02 1.36 5.06
CA LEU A 117 10.87 2.55 5.17
C LEU A 117 11.79 2.52 6.40
N VAL A 118 11.31 1.98 7.53
CA VAL A 118 12.14 1.77 8.73
C VAL A 118 13.27 0.78 8.44
N MET A 119 12.95 -0.37 7.84
CA MET A 119 13.94 -1.42 7.54
C MET A 119 14.93 -0.95 6.47
N PHE A 120 14.44 -0.29 5.42
CA PHE A 120 15.26 0.28 4.37
C PHE A 120 16.22 1.35 4.89
N TYR A 121 15.75 2.24 5.78
CA TYR A 121 16.64 3.18 6.45
C TYR A 121 17.75 2.47 7.23
N LYS A 122 17.39 1.46 8.05
CA LYS A 122 18.38 0.70 8.82
C LYS A 122 19.39 -0.01 7.93
N LEU A 123 18.93 -0.60 6.82
CA LEU A 123 19.76 -1.28 5.84
C LEU A 123 20.80 -0.33 5.24
N ILE A 124 20.38 0.84 4.73
CA ILE A 124 21.33 1.81 4.16
C ILE A 124 22.30 2.36 5.22
N ARG A 125 21.88 2.47 6.49
CA ARG A 125 22.72 2.95 7.60
C ARG A 125 23.79 1.96 8.04
N LEU A 126 23.77 0.72 7.56
CA LEU A 126 24.88 -0.21 7.75
C LEU A 126 26.15 0.34 7.12
N ASP A 127 26.07 0.77 5.86
CA ASP A 127 27.22 1.13 5.03
C ASP A 127 27.35 2.64 4.78
N PHE A 128 26.25 3.40 4.85
CA PHE A 128 26.23 4.80 4.45
C PHE A 128 25.81 5.76 5.59
N ASP A 129 26.10 7.05 5.35
CA ASP A 129 25.74 8.11 6.28
C ASP A 129 24.23 8.40 6.29
N GLU A 130 23.79 9.27 7.21
CA GLU A 130 22.37 9.56 7.38
C GLU A 130 21.79 10.34 6.20
N LYS A 131 22.63 11.16 5.55
CA LYS A 131 22.23 11.95 4.39
C LYS A 131 21.88 11.02 3.23
N VAL A 132 22.74 10.06 2.91
CA VAL A 132 22.49 9.06 1.87
C VAL A 132 21.24 8.26 2.18
N ALA A 133 21.08 7.76 3.41
CA ALA A 133 19.88 7.01 3.81
C ALA A 133 18.58 7.79 3.60
N ARG A 134 18.54 9.07 3.99
CA ARG A 134 17.36 9.92 3.79
C ARG A 134 17.06 10.20 2.31
N TRP A 135 18.08 10.41 1.48
CA TRP A 135 17.91 10.56 0.03
C TRP A 135 17.41 9.27 -0.63
N SER A 136 17.96 8.11 -0.25
CA SER A 136 17.49 6.81 -0.72
C SER A 136 16.01 6.61 -0.40
N MET A 137 15.57 6.92 0.82
CA MET A 137 14.15 6.83 1.20
C MET A 137 13.26 7.78 0.39
N LEU A 138 13.75 8.98 0.09
CA LEU A 138 13.01 9.95 -0.73
C LEU A 138 12.80 9.40 -2.14
N PHE A 139 13.84 8.88 -2.78
CA PHE A 139 13.72 8.27 -4.11
C PHE A 139 12.83 7.03 -4.11
N MET A 140 12.95 6.18 -3.08
CA MET A 140 12.08 5.01 -2.90
C MET A 140 10.62 5.40 -2.67
N THR A 141 10.35 6.56 -2.08
CA THR A 141 8.98 7.04 -1.83
C THR A 141 8.36 7.73 -3.04
N PHE A 142 9.15 8.41 -3.87
CA PHE A 142 8.64 9.30 -4.93
C PHE A 142 9.00 8.85 -6.36
N PHE A 143 9.29 7.58 -6.58
CA PHE A 143 9.37 7.01 -7.93
C PHE A 143 7.97 6.80 -8.54
N PRO A 144 7.84 6.73 -9.88
CA PRO A 144 6.54 6.77 -10.57
C PRO A 144 5.49 5.75 -10.11
N SER A 145 5.89 4.55 -9.72
CA SER A 145 4.97 3.47 -9.28
C SER A 145 4.84 3.33 -7.76
N SER A 146 5.35 4.29 -6.97
CA SER A 146 5.24 4.30 -5.51
C SER A 146 3.80 4.28 -4.98
N PHE A 147 2.81 4.68 -5.78
CA PHE A 147 1.39 4.63 -5.39
C PHE A 147 0.89 3.19 -5.12
N TYR A 148 1.55 2.15 -5.66
CA TYR A 148 1.26 0.76 -5.30
C TYR A 148 1.53 0.47 -3.82
N PHE A 149 2.45 1.21 -3.18
CA PHE A 149 2.67 1.07 -1.75
C PHE A 149 1.50 1.56 -0.88
N LEU A 150 0.60 2.37 -1.45
CA LEU A 150 -0.60 2.88 -0.78
C LEU A 150 -1.89 2.19 -1.24
N SER A 151 -1.78 1.26 -2.18
CA SER A 151 -2.91 0.53 -2.77
C SER A 151 -3.06 -0.84 -2.13
N VAL A 152 -4.21 -1.50 -2.26
CA VAL A 152 -4.45 -2.88 -1.80
C VAL A 152 -3.67 -3.84 -2.69
N TYR A 153 -2.38 -3.93 -2.44
CA TYR A 153 -1.40 -4.62 -3.25
C TYR A 153 -0.32 -5.22 -2.34
N THR A 154 0.35 -6.26 -2.81
CA THR A 154 1.36 -7.02 -2.06
C THR A 154 2.64 -6.24 -1.76
N GLU A 155 2.93 -5.21 -2.54
CA GLU A 155 4.25 -4.62 -2.74
C GLU A 155 4.82 -4.07 -1.43
N SER A 156 3.99 -3.40 -0.63
CA SER A 156 4.36 -2.89 0.69
C SER A 156 4.67 -3.97 1.71
N LEU A 157 3.88 -5.05 1.71
CA LEU A 157 4.09 -6.17 2.64
C LEU A 157 5.30 -6.99 2.20
N TYR A 158 5.45 -7.23 0.90
CA TYR A 158 6.56 -7.94 0.32
C TYR A 158 7.88 -7.24 0.65
N LEU A 159 7.98 -5.93 0.38
CA LEU A 159 9.17 -5.13 0.67
C LEU A 159 9.53 -5.11 2.16
N PHE A 160 8.54 -5.22 3.06
CA PHE A 160 8.81 -5.28 4.50
C PHE A 160 9.39 -6.64 4.92
N LEU A 161 8.96 -7.73 4.27
CA LEU A 161 9.31 -9.09 4.64
C LEU A 161 10.59 -9.62 3.97
N THR A 162 11.14 -8.90 2.99
CA THR A 162 12.36 -9.27 2.24
C THR A 162 13.48 -8.26 2.44
#